data_AF-A0A0A8X1T6-F1
#
_entry.id   AF-A0A0A8X1T6-F1
#
_cell.length_a   1.000
_cell.length_b   1.000
_cell.length_c   1.000
_cell.angle_alpha   90.00
_cell.angle_beta   90.00
_cell.angle_gamma   90.00
#
_symmetry.space_group_name_H-M   'P 1'
#
loop_
_entity.id
_entity.type
_entity.pdbx_description
1 polymer ?
#
loop_
_entity_poly.entity_id
_entity_poly.type
_entity_poly.pdbx_seq_one_letter_code
_entity_poly.pdbx_strand_id
1 'polypeptide(L)'
;MRKILLAIITLGVLYFIGGFVAVKLNWISSNTYNSYATIVGGVATLCGLITFALPKLTPKDLEILEIQSLERVTKIAEDLNSKKSELNLKETELSKLDKQKKEMEILVIKASTSLFLQDQIKRNESRVLNLINQNKEIIRLLEEIKLNKEKLAALDEEIKNSEQVELLEEIIEKARRNDNKNNQSIVIGGLYPLEIPLNLFTNVAGNFSATLRKKEEGNNLLRRTLVC
;
A
#
# COMPACT_ATOMS: atom_id res chain seq x y z
N MET A 1 54.56 -17.09 -30.53
CA MET A 1 53.96 -17.16 -31.88
C MET A 1 54.52 -16.12 -32.86
N ARG A 2 54.66 -14.83 -32.48
CA ARG A 2 55.15 -13.77 -33.40
C ARG A 2 56.57 -13.98 -33.94
N LYS A 3 57.51 -14.48 -33.11
CA LYS A 3 58.89 -14.82 -33.55
C LYS A 3 58.90 -15.96 -34.60
N ILE A 4 57.95 -16.90 -34.50
CA ILE A 4 57.80 -18.02 -35.44
C ILE A 4 57.22 -17.50 -36.77
N LEU A 5 56.20 -16.65 -36.73
CA LEU A 5 55.65 -15.99 -37.93
C LEU A 5 56.70 -15.12 -38.65
N LEU A 6 57.47 -14.34 -37.91
CA LEU A 6 58.53 -13.50 -38.48
C LEU A 6 59.64 -14.37 -39.10
N ALA A 7 60.00 -15.49 -38.46
CA ALA A 7 60.94 -16.48 -39.00
C ALA A 7 60.41 -17.14 -40.29
N ILE A 8 59.13 -17.49 -40.37
CA ILE A 8 58.50 -18.07 -41.58
C ILE A 8 58.51 -17.06 -42.73
N ILE A 9 58.19 -15.79 -42.47
CA ILE A 9 58.20 -14.74 -43.50
C ILE A 9 59.63 -14.51 -44.01
N THR A 10 60.61 -14.42 -43.11
CA THR A 10 62.03 -14.25 -43.50
C THR A 10 62.57 -15.45 -44.25
N LEU A 11 62.21 -16.67 -43.84
CA LEU A 11 62.58 -17.91 -44.55
C LEU A 11 61.94 -17.98 -45.94
N GLY A 12 60.69 -17.51 -46.08
CA GLY A 12 59.99 -17.43 -47.38
C GLY A 12 60.63 -16.44 -48.35
N VAL A 13 61.07 -15.28 -47.85
CA VAL A 13 61.84 -14.30 -48.66
C VAL A 13 63.19 -14.89 -49.07
N LEU A 14 63.88 -15.59 -48.17
CA LEU A 14 65.15 -16.26 -48.48
C LEU A 14 64.98 -17.35 -49.55
N TYR A 15 63.90 -18.12 -49.48
CA TYR A 15 63.54 -19.14 -50.47
C TYR A 15 63.28 -18.53 -51.85
N PHE A 16 62.62 -17.37 -51.90
CA PHE A 16 62.41 -16.63 -53.15
C PHE A 16 63.73 -16.17 -53.77
N ILE A 17 64.63 -15.60 -52.97
CA ILE A 17 65.95 -15.14 -53.45
C ILE A 17 66.79 -16.34 -53.93
N GLY A 18 66.85 -17.41 -53.14
CA GLY A 18 67.62 -18.61 -53.48
C GLY A 18 67.09 -19.36 -54.70
N GLY A 19 65.77 -19.48 -54.82
CA GLY A 19 65.14 -20.13 -55.96
C GLY A 19 65.28 -19.34 -57.27
N PHE A 20 65.28 -18.00 -57.21
CA PHE A 20 65.52 -17.15 -58.38
C PHE A 20 66.96 -17.32 -58.91
N VAL A 21 67.95 -17.42 -58.01
CA VAL A 21 69.34 -17.70 -58.37
C VAL A 21 69.51 -19.11 -58.97
N ALA A 22 68.80 -20.11 -58.44
CA ALA A 22 68.85 -21.48 -58.94
C ALA A 22 68.26 -21.65 -60.36
N VAL A 23 67.22 -20.89 -60.70
CA VAL A 23 66.67 -20.84 -62.07
C VAL A 23 67.65 -20.18 -63.04
N LYS A 24 68.35 -19.12 -62.60
CA LYS A 24 69.38 -18.42 -63.41
C LYS A 24 70.59 -19.29 -63.75
N LEU A 25 70.87 -20.32 -62.94
CA LEU A 25 71.95 -21.31 -63.14
C LEU A 25 71.50 -22.57 -63.91
N ASN A 26 70.27 -22.58 -64.48
CA ASN A 26 69.69 -23.70 -65.26
C ASN A 26 69.55 -25.03 -64.49
N TRP A 27 69.56 -25.03 -63.16
CA TRP A 27 69.41 -26.25 -62.36
C TRP A 27 67.96 -26.74 -62.20
N ILE A 28 66.98 -25.87 -62.45
CA ILE A 28 65.55 -26.17 -62.31
C ILE A 28 64.77 -25.54 -63.46
N SER A 29 63.80 -26.29 -64.01
CA SER A 29 62.92 -25.79 -65.07
C SER A 29 62.02 -24.67 -64.55
N SER A 30 61.99 -23.54 -65.29
CA SER A 30 61.29 -22.31 -64.88
C SER A 30 59.80 -22.52 -64.60
N ASN A 31 59.18 -23.51 -65.24
CA ASN A 31 57.76 -23.84 -65.06
C ASN A 31 57.47 -24.44 -63.67
N THR A 32 58.38 -25.25 -63.16
CA THR A 32 58.23 -25.89 -61.83
C THR A 32 58.46 -24.87 -60.72
N TYR A 33 59.46 -23.99 -60.87
CA TYR A 33 59.73 -22.92 -59.92
C TYR A 33 58.57 -21.93 -59.79
N ASN A 34 58.01 -21.46 -60.91
CA ASN A 34 56.91 -20.50 -60.88
C ASN A 34 55.63 -21.06 -60.21
N SER A 35 55.37 -22.37 -60.37
CA SER A 35 54.24 -23.03 -59.72
C SER A 35 54.40 -23.08 -58.20
N TYR A 36 55.59 -23.46 -57.70
CA TYR A 36 55.87 -23.46 -56.26
C TYR A 36 55.95 -22.05 -55.66
N ALA A 37 56.52 -21.09 -56.39
CA ALA A 37 56.60 -19.69 -55.98
C ALA A 37 55.21 -19.08 -55.77
N THR A 38 54.23 -19.43 -56.62
CA THR A 38 52.85 -18.93 -56.51
C THR A 38 52.15 -19.44 -55.24
N ILE A 39 52.34 -20.72 -54.89
CA ILE A 39 51.76 -21.32 -53.68
C ILE A 39 52.39 -20.72 -52.43
N VAL A 40 53.72 -20.67 -52.37
CA VAL A 40 54.46 -20.12 -51.22
C VAL A 40 54.18 -18.63 -51.05
N GLY A 41 54.11 -17.87 -52.15
CA GLY A 41 53.74 -16.46 -52.15
C GLY A 41 52.30 -16.22 -51.65
N GLY A 42 51.35 -17.07 -52.05
CA GLY A 42 49.98 -17.02 -51.55
C GLY A 42 49.89 -17.23 -50.03
N VAL A 43 50.57 -18.26 -49.51
CA VAL A 43 50.61 -18.55 -48.06
C VAL A 43 51.30 -17.43 -47.27
N ALA A 44 52.39 -16.87 -47.80
CA ALA A 44 53.08 -15.74 -47.18
C ALA A 44 52.19 -14.49 -47.09
N THR A 45 51.38 -14.22 -48.11
CA THR A 45 50.46 -13.08 -48.15
C THR A 45 49.35 -13.22 -47.11
N LEU A 46 48.76 -14.40 -46.98
CA LEU A 46 47.77 -14.72 -45.94
C LEU A 46 48.35 -14.54 -44.52
N CYS A 47 49.55 -15.07 -44.28
CA CYS A 47 50.25 -14.91 -42.99
C CYS A 47 50.62 -13.45 -42.69
N GLY A 48 51.01 -12.69 -43.71
CA GLY A 48 51.28 -11.25 -43.59
C GLY A 48 50.03 -10.46 -43.21
N LEU A 49 48.90 -10.76 -43.84
CA LEU A 49 47.63 -10.07 -43.61
C LEU A 49 47.10 -10.32 -42.18
N ILE A 50 47.18 -11.56 -41.70
CA ILE A 50 46.81 -11.92 -40.31
C ILE A 50 47.71 -11.20 -39.30
N THR A 51 49.02 -11.08 -39.60
CA THR A 51 49.97 -10.38 -38.73
C THR A 51 49.71 -8.87 -38.67
N PHE A 52 49.14 -8.29 -39.73
CA PHE A 52 48.79 -6.86 -39.80
C PHE A 52 47.41 -6.57 -39.19
N ALA A 53 46.45 -7.50 -39.32
CA ALA A 53 45.11 -7.39 -38.77
C ALA A 53 45.06 -7.51 -37.23
N LEU A 54 46.12 -8.02 -36.60
CA LEU A 54 46.29 -8.02 -35.15
C LEU A 54 46.95 -6.70 -34.72
N PRO A 55 46.19 -5.71 -34.19
CA PRO A 55 46.80 -4.50 -33.64
C PRO A 55 47.73 -4.87 -32.48
N LYS A 56 48.80 -4.07 -32.30
CA LYS A 56 49.67 -4.17 -31.12
C LYS A 56 48.91 -3.68 -29.88
N LEU A 57 48.03 -4.52 -29.35
CA LEU A 57 47.45 -4.30 -28.03
C LEU A 57 48.53 -4.59 -26.99
N THR A 58 49.01 -3.55 -26.33
CA THR A 58 49.96 -3.68 -25.22
C THR A 58 49.15 -4.20 -24.02
N PRO A 59 49.64 -5.15 -23.23
CA PRO A 59 48.91 -5.67 -22.06
C PRO A 59 48.47 -4.59 -21.07
N LYS A 60 49.18 -3.45 -21.03
CA LYS A 60 48.80 -2.27 -20.26
C LYS A 60 47.48 -1.63 -20.70
N ASP A 61 47.17 -1.65 -22.00
CA ASP A 61 45.94 -1.06 -22.53
C ASP A 61 44.71 -1.92 -22.19
N LEU A 62 44.91 -3.24 -22.07
CA LEU A 62 43.87 -4.19 -21.64
C LEU A 62 43.54 -4.02 -20.15
N GLU A 63 44.56 -3.94 -19.31
CA GLU A 63 44.42 -3.73 -17.87
C GLU A 63 43.71 -2.39 -17.55
N ILE A 64 44.04 -1.32 -18.29
CA ILE A 64 43.35 -0.03 -18.17
C ILE A 64 41.88 -0.14 -18.58
N LEU A 65 41.56 -0.86 -19.67
CA LEU A 65 40.18 -1.08 -20.11
C LEU A 65 39.36 -1.90 -19.10
N GLU A 66 39.95 -2.93 -18.51
CA GLU A 66 39.31 -3.75 -17.47
C GLU A 66 39.03 -2.93 -16.20
N ILE A 67 40.01 -2.16 -15.72
CA ILE A 67 39.84 -1.28 -14.56
C ILE A 67 38.77 -0.22 -14.82
N GLN A 68 38.78 0.43 -16.00
CA GLN A 68 37.75 1.40 -16.35
C GLN A 68 36.35 0.79 -16.48
N SER A 69 36.25 -0.45 -16.98
CA SER A 69 34.98 -1.17 -17.03
C SER A 69 34.47 -1.51 -15.62
N LEU A 70 35.35 -2.01 -14.75
CA LEU A 70 35.05 -2.27 -13.35
C LEU A 70 34.62 -1.00 -12.61
N GLU A 71 35.30 0.11 -12.85
CA GLU A 71 34.97 1.40 -12.25
C GLU A 71 33.60 1.90 -12.72
N ARG A 72 33.26 1.76 -14.01
CA ARG A 72 31.93 2.09 -14.54
C ARG A 72 30.85 1.20 -13.95
N VAL A 73 31.09 -0.11 -13.86
CA VAL A 73 30.14 -1.05 -13.25
C VAL A 73 29.91 -0.71 -11.79
N THR A 74 30.97 -0.35 -11.06
CA THR A 74 30.89 0.07 -9.65
C THR A 74 30.10 1.36 -9.50
N LYS A 75 30.36 2.38 -10.34
CA LYS A 75 29.59 3.63 -10.35
C LYS A 75 28.10 3.41 -10.66
N ILE A 76 27.80 2.56 -11.65
CA ILE A 76 26.41 2.19 -11.99
C ILE A 76 25.74 1.46 -10.82
N ALA A 77 26.46 0.58 -10.12
CA ALA A 77 25.93 -0.10 -8.95
C ALA A 77 25.65 0.86 -7.79
N GLU A 78 26.51 1.86 -7.58
CA GLU A 78 26.32 2.90 -6.57
C GLU A 78 25.13 3.81 -6.90
N ASP A 79 25.01 4.24 -8.17
CA ASP A 79 23.86 5.03 -8.66
C ASP A 79 22.54 4.24 -8.57
N LEU A 80 22.57 2.93 -8.85
CA LEU A 80 21.39 2.09 -8.67
C LEU A 80 20.99 1.93 -7.21
N ASN A 81 21.97 1.75 -6.31
CA ASN A 81 21.70 1.64 -4.88
C ASN A 81 21.15 2.94 -4.29
N SER A 82 21.71 4.09 -4.66
CA SER A 82 21.22 5.40 -4.22
C SER A 82 19.79 5.63 -4.70
N LYS A 83 19.51 5.35 -5.98
CA LYS A 83 18.17 5.50 -6.57
C LYS A 83 17.15 4.51 -6.00
N LYS A 84 17.57 3.28 -5.69
CA LYS A 84 16.73 2.29 -5.00
C LYS A 84 16.39 2.73 -3.58
N SER A 85 17.36 3.30 -2.85
CA SER A 85 17.14 3.86 -1.53
C SER A 85 16.12 5.01 -1.57
N GLU A 86 16.28 5.94 -2.53
CA GLU A 86 15.34 7.05 -2.73
C GLU A 86 13.92 6.55 -3.06
N LEU A 87 13.79 5.54 -3.93
CA LEU A 87 12.50 4.93 -4.24
C LEU A 87 11.85 4.28 -3.02
N ASN A 88 12.61 3.53 -2.22
CA ASN A 88 12.09 2.93 -0.99
C ASN A 88 11.61 4.01 -0.01
N LEU A 89 12.35 5.10 0.16
CA LEU A 89 11.92 6.22 1.02
C LEU A 89 10.60 6.82 0.52
N LYS A 90 10.49 7.09 -0.78
CA LYS A 90 9.25 7.61 -1.39
C LYS A 90 8.08 6.63 -1.24
N GLU A 91 8.30 5.34 -1.39
CA GLU A 91 7.26 4.32 -1.19
C GLU A 91 6.77 4.30 0.26
N THR A 92 7.68 4.41 1.24
CA THR A 92 7.29 4.50 2.65
C THR A 92 6.53 5.79 2.97
N GLU A 93 6.92 6.91 2.35
CA GLU A 93 6.23 8.19 2.49
C GLU A 93 4.82 8.13 1.87
N LEU A 94 4.67 7.56 0.68
CA LEU A 94 3.37 7.34 0.04
C LEU A 94 2.46 6.44 0.90
N SER A 95 3.01 5.37 1.48
CA SER A 95 2.26 4.50 2.40
C SER A 95 1.79 5.26 3.64
N LYS A 96 2.63 6.14 4.19
CA LYS A 96 2.27 7.00 5.33
C LYS A 96 1.18 8.00 4.95
N LEU A 97 1.29 8.64 3.79
CA LEU A 97 0.30 9.59 3.29
C LEU A 97 -1.05 8.91 3.01
N ASP A 98 -1.07 7.69 2.47
CA ASP A 98 -2.30 6.93 2.25
C ASP A 98 -3.01 6.57 3.57
N LYS A 99 -2.24 6.19 4.60
CA LYS A 99 -2.78 5.97 5.95
C LYS A 99 -3.38 7.25 6.53
N GLN A 100 -2.66 8.37 6.46
CA GLN A 100 -3.15 9.66 6.93
C GLN A 100 -4.41 10.13 6.20
N LYS A 101 -4.48 9.90 4.88
CA LYS A 101 -5.68 10.19 4.08
C LYS A 101 -6.88 9.38 4.56
N LYS A 102 -6.72 8.07 4.75
CA LYS A 102 -7.79 7.19 5.25
C LYS A 102 -8.25 7.59 6.66
N GLU A 103 -7.32 7.92 7.55
CA GLU A 103 -7.63 8.41 8.89
C GLU A 103 -8.45 9.71 8.82
N MET A 104 -8.06 10.65 7.97
CA MET A 104 -8.78 11.90 7.78
C MET A 104 -10.18 11.68 7.20
N GLU A 105 -10.35 10.81 6.20
CA GLU A 105 -11.66 10.45 5.66
C GLU A 105 -12.58 9.89 6.74
N ILE A 106 -12.07 9.00 7.60
CA ILE A 106 -12.84 8.44 8.73
C ILE A 106 -13.26 9.55 9.70
N LEU A 107 -12.36 10.49 10.01
CA LEU A 107 -12.67 11.62 10.91
C LEU A 107 -13.76 12.52 10.32
N VAL A 108 -13.71 12.81 9.02
CA VAL A 108 -14.74 13.61 8.34
C VAL A 108 -16.09 12.88 8.34
N ILE A 109 -16.11 11.57 8.10
CA ILE A 109 -17.34 10.77 8.17
C ILE A 109 -17.92 10.80 9.60
N LYS A 110 -17.08 10.66 10.63
CA LYS A 110 -17.51 10.75 12.03
C LYS A 110 -18.08 12.12 12.36
N ALA A 111 -17.42 13.19 11.94
CA ALA A 111 -17.87 14.56 12.19
C ALA A 111 -19.22 14.85 11.51
N SER A 112 -19.36 14.50 10.24
CA SER A 112 -20.61 14.69 9.49
C SER A 112 -21.77 13.88 10.08
N THR A 113 -21.52 12.64 10.50
CA THR A 113 -22.53 11.78 11.15
C THR A 113 -22.94 12.36 12.51
N SER A 114 -21.98 12.82 13.30
CA SER A 114 -22.25 13.47 14.59
C SER A 114 -23.15 14.70 14.42
N LEU A 115 -22.81 15.56 13.46
CA LEU A 115 -23.61 16.75 13.15
C LEU A 115 -25.05 16.38 12.73
N PHE A 116 -25.19 15.37 11.87
CA PHE A 116 -26.50 14.88 11.46
C PHE A 116 -27.33 14.34 12.63
N LEU A 117 -26.72 13.59 13.54
CA LEU A 117 -27.42 13.05 14.71
C LEU A 117 -27.82 14.16 15.69
N GLN A 118 -26.97 15.15 15.92
CA GLN A 118 -27.31 16.33 16.73
C GLN A 118 -28.54 17.05 16.16
N ASP A 119 -28.60 17.21 14.84
CA ASP A 119 -29.75 17.81 14.17
C ASP A 119 -31.02 16.98 14.30
N GLN A 120 -30.92 15.65 14.23
CA GLN A 120 -32.07 14.76 14.48
C GLN A 120 -32.57 14.89 15.93
N ILE A 121 -31.65 14.91 16.90
CA ILE A 121 -31.99 15.07 18.32
C ILE A 121 -32.74 16.39 18.53
N LYS A 122 -32.20 17.52 18.06
CA LYS A 122 -32.85 18.83 18.21
C LYS A 122 -34.25 18.86 17.60
N ARG A 123 -34.44 18.25 16.42
CA ARG A 123 -35.76 18.15 15.79
C ARG A 123 -36.72 17.30 16.61
N ASN A 124 -36.25 16.16 17.12
CA ASN A 124 -37.07 15.27 17.93
C ASN A 124 -37.43 15.90 19.27
N GLU A 125 -36.50 16.56 19.95
CA GLU A 125 -36.75 17.33 21.18
C GLU A 125 -37.82 18.40 20.93
N SER A 126 -37.67 19.18 19.85
CA SER A 126 -38.65 20.20 19.48
C SER A 126 -40.03 19.58 19.21
N ARG A 127 -40.09 18.43 18.55
CA ARG A 127 -41.35 17.69 18.32
C ARG A 127 -41.97 17.17 19.62
N VAL A 128 -41.17 16.60 20.51
CA VAL A 128 -41.63 16.12 21.81
C VAL A 128 -42.19 17.26 22.64
N LEU A 129 -41.47 18.39 22.73
CA LEU A 129 -41.95 19.59 23.42
C LEU A 129 -43.25 20.11 22.80
N ASN A 130 -43.35 20.13 21.47
CA ASN A 130 -44.60 20.53 20.80
C ASN A 130 -45.76 19.57 21.10
N LEU A 131 -45.53 18.26 21.11
CA LEU A 131 -46.55 17.27 21.45
C LEU A 131 -46.99 17.37 22.92
N ILE A 132 -46.06 17.63 23.84
CA ILE A 132 -46.37 17.91 25.25
C ILE A 132 -47.20 19.19 25.36
N ASN A 133 -46.80 20.26 24.67
CA ASN A 133 -47.49 21.55 24.70
C ASN A 133 -48.89 21.53 24.07
N GLN A 134 -49.09 20.71 23.03
CA GLN A 134 -50.39 20.55 22.38
C GLN A 134 -51.37 19.75 23.24
N ASN A 135 -50.88 18.81 24.04
CA ASN A 135 -51.72 17.96 24.87
C ASN A 135 -51.83 18.50 26.30
N LYS A 136 -52.88 19.29 26.54
CA LYS A 136 -53.16 19.89 27.86
C LYS A 136 -53.32 18.87 28.99
N GLU A 137 -53.79 17.65 28.70
CA GLU A 137 -53.88 16.58 29.70
C GLU A 137 -52.49 16.13 30.17
N ILE A 138 -51.49 16.08 29.28
CA ILE A 138 -50.12 15.69 29.67
C ILE A 138 -49.53 16.74 30.62
N ILE A 139 -49.74 18.03 30.35
CA ILE A 139 -49.29 19.11 31.24
C ILE A 139 -49.97 19.00 32.60
N ARG A 140 -51.29 18.81 32.63
CA ARG A 140 -52.06 18.65 33.88
C ARG A 140 -51.57 17.45 34.69
N LEU A 141 -51.37 16.30 34.04
CA LEU A 141 -50.83 15.11 34.70
C LEU A 141 -49.39 15.31 35.20
N LEU A 142 -48.54 16.03 34.46
CA LEU A 142 -47.19 16.37 34.91
C LEU A 142 -47.20 17.31 36.13
N GLU A 143 -48.10 18.28 36.17
CA GLU A 143 -48.31 19.15 37.33
C GLU A 143 -48.84 18.37 38.54
N GLU A 144 -49.83 17.49 38.33
CA GLU A 144 -50.35 16.61 39.38
C GLU A 144 -49.26 15.66 39.91
N ILE A 145 -48.41 15.09 39.05
CA ILE A 145 -47.26 14.28 39.46
C ILE A 145 -46.27 15.11 40.29
N LYS A 146 -45.99 16.35 39.88
CA LYS A 146 -45.09 17.24 40.63
C LYS A 146 -45.65 17.52 42.02
N LEU A 147 -46.92 17.92 42.11
CA LEU A 147 -47.60 18.18 43.39
C LEU A 147 -47.64 16.93 44.28
N ASN A 148 -47.90 15.76 43.70
CA ASN A 148 -47.91 14.51 44.44
C ASN A 148 -46.51 14.11 44.93
N LYS A 149 -45.45 14.39 44.17
CA LYS A 149 -44.06 14.19 44.62
C LYS A 149 -43.68 15.12 45.76
N GLU A 150 -44.09 16.38 45.71
CA GLU A 150 -43.86 17.34 46.81
C GLU A 150 -44.60 16.90 48.08
N LYS A 151 -45.86 16.47 47.95
CA LYS A 151 -46.63 15.88 49.06
C LYS A 151 -45.98 14.62 49.60
N LEU A 152 -45.49 13.73 48.72
CA LEU A 152 -44.81 12.51 49.12
C LEU A 152 -43.52 12.82 49.88
N ALA A 153 -42.73 13.78 49.41
CA ALA A 153 -41.49 14.19 50.07
C ALA A 153 -41.77 14.77 51.46
N ALA A 154 -42.79 15.63 51.60
CA ALA A 154 -43.22 16.15 52.90
C ALA A 154 -43.68 15.02 53.83
N LEU A 155 -44.46 14.06 53.31
CA LEU A 155 -44.94 12.93 54.09
C LEU A 155 -43.81 11.96 54.49
N ASP A 156 -42.83 11.74 53.63
CA ASP A 156 -41.63 10.95 53.93
C ASP A 156 -40.78 11.60 55.02
N GLU A 157 -40.67 12.94 55.02
CA GLU A 157 -40.02 13.68 56.11
C GLU A 157 -40.81 13.60 57.43
N GLU A 158 -42.14 13.68 57.38
CA GLU A 158 -43.02 13.50 58.54
C GLU A 158 -42.94 12.08 59.12
N ILE A 159 -42.93 11.06 58.26
CA ILE A 159 -42.82 9.65 58.66
C ILE A 159 -41.49 9.40 59.37
N LYS A 160 -40.38 9.94 58.84
CA LYS A 160 -39.04 9.83 59.44
C LYS A 160 -38.91 10.54 60.79
N ASN A 161 -39.72 11.57 61.04
CA ASN A 161 -39.73 12.31 62.29
C ASN A 161 -40.72 11.74 63.32
N SER A 162 -41.51 10.72 62.96
CA SER A 162 -42.49 10.11 63.87
C SER A 162 -41.84 9.15 64.86
N GLU A 163 -42.43 8.96 66.03
CA GLU A 163 -41.90 8.09 67.09
C GLU A 163 -41.99 6.58 66.75
N GLN A 164 -42.65 6.21 65.64
CA GLN A 164 -42.97 4.83 65.24
C GLN A 164 -42.46 4.48 63.82
N VAL A 165 -41.39 5.13 63.35
CA VAL A 165 -40.82 4.95 61.99
C VAL A 165 -40.62 3.47 61.62
N GLU A 166 -40.10 2.67 62.54
CA GLU A 166 -39.72 1.27 62.29
C GLU A 166 -40.93 0.36 62.00
N LEU A 167 -42.06 0.60 62.69
CA LEU A 167 -43.32 -0.12 62.43
C LEU A 167 -43.96 0.34 61.11
N LEU A 168 -43.89 1.64 60.81
CA LEU A 168 -44.39 2.21 59.57
C LEU A 168 -43.63 1.68 58.34
N GLU A 169 -42.31 1.64 58.39
CA GLU A 169 -41.48 1.08 57.32
C GLU A 169 -41.78 -0.40 57.09
N GLU A 170 -41.97 -1.19 58.14
CA GLU A 170 -42.30 -2.61 58.02
C GLU A 170 -43.68 -2.81 57.35
N ILE A 171 -44.67 -1.99 57.70
CA ILE A 171 -46.02 -2.03 57.10
C ILE A 171 -45.96 -1.62 55.62
N ILE A 172 -45.20 -0.56 55.30
CA ILE A 172 -45.01 -0.09 53.91
C ILE A 172 -44.34 -1.17 53.07
N GLU A 173 -43.30 -1.82 53.57
CA GLU A 173 -42.59 -2.90 52.87
C GLU A 173 -43.46 -4.16 52.72
N LYS A 174 -44.37 -4.44 53.65
CA LYS A 174 -45.37 -5.51 53.49
C LYS A 174 -46.40 -5.15 52.41
N ALA A 175 -46.90 -3.92 52.40
CA ALA A 175 -47.86 -3.43 51.39
C ALA A 175 -47.25 -3.45 49.99
N ARG A 176 -46.03 -2.93 49.81
CA ARG A 176 -45.31 -2.90 48.53
C ARG A 176 -45.04 -4.30 47.97
N ARG A 177 -44.68 -5.27 48.83
CA ARG A 177 -44.50 -6.67 48.43
C ARG A 177 -45.81 -7.33 47.98
N ASN A 178 -46.95 -6.90 48.52
CA ASN A 178 -48.25 -7.45 48.17
C ASN A 178 -48.78 -6.87 46.84
N ASP A 179 -48.61 -5.57 46.61
CA ASP A 179 -48.94 -4.93 45.33
C ASP A 179 -48.12 -5.50 44.16
N ASN A 180 -46.83 -5.79 44.40
CA ASN A 180 -45.95 -6.38 43.38
C ASN A 180 -46.28 -7.85 43.09
N LYS A 181 -46.93 -8.57 44.03
CA LYS A 181 -47.43 -9.94 43.80
C LYS A 181 -48.72 -9.96 42.98
N ASN A 182 -49.58 -8.95 43.12
CA ASN A 182 -50.84 -8.84 42.38
C ASN A 182 -50.67 -8.29 40.95
N ASN A 183 -49.55 -7.59 40.68
CA ASN A 183 -49.16 -7.11 39.36
C ASN A 183 -48.06 -7.99 38.72
N GLN A 184 -48.34 -9.28 38.50
CA GLN A 184 -47.57 -10.07 37.50
C GLN A 184 -47.89 -9.50 36.09
N SER A 185 -47.20 -8.45 35.66
CA SER A 185 -45.91 -8.44 34.94
C SER A 185 -46.04 -8.64 33.42
N ILE A 186 -46.56 -7.61 32.73
CA ILE A 186 -45.89 -7.21 31.48
C ILE A 186 -44.51 -6.72 31.92
N VAL A 187 -43.53 -7.61 31.81
CA VAL A 187 -42.12 -7.28 31.97
C VAL A 187 -41.73 -6.37 30.82
N ILE A 188 -41.91 -5.06 30.99
CA ILE A 188 -40.96 -4.11 30.42
C ILE A 188 -39.82 -4.08 31.43
N GLY A 189 -38.81 -4.88 31.12
CA GLY A 189 -37.58 -5.00 31.89
C GLY A 189 -37.05 -3.63 32.27
N GLY A 190 -36.51 -3.57 33.49
CA GLY A 190 -36.07 -2.36 34.13
C GLY A 190 -35.01 -1.59 33.34
N LEU A 191 -34.63 -0.47 33.95
CA LEU A 191 -33.50 0.37 33.59
C LEU A 191 -32.38 -0.41 32.89
N TYR A 192 -32.31 -0.30 31.57
CA TYR A 192 -31.07 -0.53 30.87
C TYR A 192 -30.22 0.74 31.05
N PRO A 193 -28.98 0.68 31.55
CA PRO A 193 -27.97 1.56 30.97
C PRO A 193 -27.99 1.26 29.47
N LEU A 194 -28.01 2.30 28.64
CA LEU A 194 -27.90 2.18 27.18
C LEU A 194 -26.52 1.60 26.81
N GLU A 195 -26.30 0.31 27.06
CA GLU A 195 -25.33 -0.50 26.35
C GLU A 195 -26.04 -1.03 25.11
N ILE A 196 -26.07 -0.21 24.07
CA ILE A 196 -26.42 -0.66 22.72
C ILE A 196 -25.35 -1.69 22.34
N PRO A 197 -25.70 -2.97 22.17
CA PRO A 197 -24.70 -3.94 21.75
C PRO A 197 -24.26 -3.57 20.33
N LEU A 198 -22.94 -3.48 20.11
CA LEU A 198 -22.30 -3.08 18.85
C LEU A 198 -22.68 -3.98 17.65
N ASN A 199 -23.38 -5.08 17.87
CA ASN A 199 -23.78 -6.05 16.87
C ASN A 199 -25.00 -5.61 16.02
N LEU A 200 -25.66 -4.48 16.31
CA LEU A 200 -26.63 -3.89 15.38
C LEU A 200 -25.99 -3.00 14.29
N PHE A 201 -24.74 -2.56 14.49
CA PHE A 201 -24.04 -1.69 13.52
C PHE A 201 -23.33 -2.47 12.39
N THR A 202 -23.09 -3.77 12.57
CA THR A 202 -22.39 -4.58 11.56
C THR A 202 -23.27 -4.86 10.33
N ASN A 203 -24.59 -4.91 10.48
CA ASN A 203 -25.51 -5.12 9.35
C ASN A 203 -25.79 -3.85 8.53
N VAL A 204 -25.63 -2.65 9.12
CA VAL A 204 -25.76 -1.38 8.38
C VAL A 204 -24.46 -1.04 7.65
N ALA A 205 -23.30 -1.34 8.26
CA ALA A 205 -21.99 -1.19 7.61
C ALA A 205 -21.80 -2.13 6.40
N GLY A 206 -22.35 -3.36 6.47
CA GLY A 206 -22.35 -4.31 5.35
C GLY A 206 -23.13 -3.83 4.12
N ASN A 207 -24.30 -3.20 4.33
CA ASN A 207 -25.11 -2.66 3.23
C ASN A 207 -24.55 -1.36 2.66
N PHE A 208 -23.87 -0.53 3.46
CA PHE A 208 -23.25 0.69 2.93
C PHE A 208 -22.02 0.40 2.06
N SER A 209 -21.18 -0.58 2.45
CA SER A 209 -20.05 -1.05 1.61
C SER A 209 -20.51 -1.67 0.29
N ALA A 210 -21.61 -2.43 0.27
CA ALA A 210 -22.16 -2.98 -0.96
C ALA A 210 -22.71 -1.89 -1.91
N THR A 211 -23.23 -0.81 -1.35
CA THR A 211 -23.79 0.32 -2.12
C THR A 211 -22.68 1.20 -2.71
N LEU A 212 -21.56 1.38 -1.99
CA LEU A 212 -20.39 2.10 -2.52
C LEU A 212 -19.64 1.30 -3.59
N ARG A 213 -19.58 -0.04 -3.47
CA ARG A 213 -18.95 -0.91 -4.49
C ARG A 213 -19.72 -0.93 -5.82
N LYS A 214 -21.06 -0.90 -5.78
CA LYS A 214 -21.90 -0.74 -7.00
C LYS A 214 -21.73 0.63 -7.66
N LYS A 215 -21.46 1.68 -6.87
CA LYS A 215 -21.28 3.04 -7.41
C LYS A 215 -19.91 3.23 -8.07
N GLU A 216 -18.86 2.54 -7.61
CA GLU A 216 -17.55 2.52 -8.28
C GLU A 216 -17.55 1.71 -9.59
N GLU A 217 -18.27 0.57 -9.64
CA GLU A 217 -18.39 -0.22 -10.88
C GLU A 217 -19.18 0.53 -11.97
N GLY A 218 -20.24 1.27 -11.60
CA GLY A 218 -20.98 2.12 -12.54
C GLY A 218 -20.16 3.29 -13.09
N ASN A 219 -19.25 3.86 -12.29
CA ASN A 219 -18.43 5.00 -12.71
C ASN A 219 -17.25 4.57 -13.60
N ASN A 220 -16.75 3.34 -13.45
CA ASN A 220 -15.74 2.76 -14.35
C ASN A 220 -16.30 2.36 -15.71
N LEU A 221 -17.59 1.99 -15.79
CA LEU A 221 -18.27 1.74 -17.06
C LEU A 221 -18.50 3.05 -17.86
N LEU A 222 -18.86 4.14 -17.17
CA LEU A 222 -18.99 5.47 -17.79
C LEU A 222 -17.65 6.07 -18.24
N ARG A 223 -16.55 5.79 -17.52
CA ARG A 223 -15.21 6.20 -17.97
C ARG A 223 -14.68 5.41 -19.16
N ARG A 224 -15.16 4.18 -19.41
CA ARG A 224 -14.79 3.41 -20.60
C ARG A 224 -15.56 3.79 -21.87
N THR A 225 -16.72 4.44 -21.74
CA THR A 225 -17.52 4.90 -22.89
C THR A 225 -17.14 6.30 -23.39
N LEU A 226 -16.36 7.07 -22.60
CA LEU A 226 -15.89 8.41 -22.97
C LEU A 226 -14.45 8.46 -23.52
N VAL A 227 -13.85 7.29 -23.81
CA VAL A 227 -12.47 7.16 -24.35
C VAL A 227 -12.45 6.45 -25.72
N CYS A 228 -13.59 6.45 -26.44
CA CYS A 228 -13.65 6.07 -27.85
C CYS A 228 -14.03 7.27 -28.70
#